data_AF-A0A6V7L6D6-F1
#
_entry.id   AF-A0A6V7L6D6-F1
#
_cell.length_a   1.000
_cell.length_b   1.000
_cell.length_c   1.000
_cell.angle_alpha   90.00
_cell.angle_beta   90.00
_cell.angle_gamma   90.00
#
_symmetry.space_group_name_H-M   'P 1'
#
loop_
_entity.id
_entity.type
_entity.pdbx_description
1 polymer ?
#
loop_
_entity_poly.entity_id
_entity_poly.type
_entity_poly.pdbx_seq_one_letter_code
_entity_poly.pdbx_strand_id
1 'polypeptide(L)' 'WFNSMLTSQVLFFIVSGYKASCSLVNTALRELAINQDVQKKLRTEVVETFQITNGKLNYDVVDNMEYISMVLK' A
#
# COMPACT_ATOMS: atom_id res chain seq x y z
N TRP A 1 16.73 -21.73 23.08
CA TRP A 1 15.30 -21.89 23.40
C TRP A 1 14.53 -20.56 23.29
N PHE A 2 14.91 -19.50 24.03
CA PHE A 2 14.27 -18.16 23.88
C PHE A 2 14.47 -17.56 22.47
N ASN A 3 15.70 -17.56 21.95
CA ASN A 3 15.98 -17.04 20.60
C ASN A 3 15.20 -17.79 19.51
N SER A 4 15.07 -19.11 19.61
CA SER A 4 14.30 -19.91 18.63
C SER A 4 12.80 -19.61 18.69
N MET A 5 12.25 -19.31 19.88
CA MET A 5 10.85 -18.92 20.03
C MET A 5 10.60 -17.53 19.45
N LEU A 6 11.48 -16.55 19.71
CA LEU A 6 11.42 -15.23 19.10
C LEU A 6 11.49 -15.30 17.57
N THR A 7 12.44 -16.08 17.03
CA THR A 7 12.55 -16.30 15.58
C THR A 7 11.27 -16.89 14.99
N SER A 8 10.66 -17.86 15.67
CA SER A 8 9.39 -18.46 15.23
C SER A 8 8.24 -17.44 15.20
N GLN A 9 8.12 -16.59 16.22
CA GLN A 9 7.08 -15.54 16.27
C GLN A 9 7.27 -14.47 15.19
N VAL A 10 8.52 -14.03 14.97
CA VAL A 10 8.84 -13.06 13.91
C VAL A 10 8.49 -13.64 12.53
N LEU A 11 8.85 -14.91 12.27
CA LEU A 11 8.47 -15.59 11.04
C LEU A 11 6.95 -15.66 10.86
N PHE A 12 6.22 -16.00 11.93
CA PHE A 12 4.76 -16.05 11.88
C PHE A 12 4.14 -14.68 11.56
N PHE A 13 4.63 -13.61 12.20
CA PHE A 13 4.20 -12.24 11.91
C PHE A 13 4.45 -11.85 10.45
N ILE A 14 5.65 -12.14 9.93
CA ILE A 14 6.00 -11.85 8.53
C ILE A 14 5.09 -12.61 7.56
N VAL A 15 4.88 -13.91 7.78
CA VAL A 15 4.04 -14.74 6.89
C VAL A 15 2.58 -14.30 6.92
N SER A 16 2.04 -14.04 8.11
CA SER A 16 0.66 -13.57 8.26
C SER A 16 0.47 -12.19 7.63
N GLY A 17 1.38 -11.26 7.91
CA GLY A 17 1.39 -9.92 7.32
C GLY A 17 1.52 -9.94 5.80
N TYR A 18 2.40 -10.79 5.26
CA TYR A 18 2.54 -10.96 3.81
C TYR A 18 1.24 -11.42 3.15
N LYS A 19 0.57 -12.44 3.71
CA LYS A 19 -0.69 -12.95 3.16
C LYS A 19 -1.78 -11.88 3.14
N ALA A 20 -1.95 -11.16 4.25
CA ALA A 20 -2.95 -10.11 4.36
C ALA A 20 -2.66 -8.95 3.39
N SER A 21 -1.43 -8.42 3.38
CA SER A 21 -1.03 -7.32 2.50
C SER A 21 -1.11 -7.69 1.02
N CYS A 22 -0.69 -8.91 0.64
CA CYS A 22 -0.77 -9.38 -0.73
C CYS A 22 -2.23 -9.47 -1.22
N SER A 23 -3.12 -10.00 -0.38
CA SER A 23 -4.56 -10.08 -0.68
C SER A 23 -5.18 -8.70 -0.88
N LEU A 24 -4.83 -7.74 -0.02
CA LEU A 24 -5.31 -6.36 -0.09
C LEU A 24 -4.86 -5.68 -1.39
N VAL A 25 -3.55 -5.75 -1.70
CA VAL A 25 -3.01 -5.16 -2.94
C VAL A 25 -3.60 -5.83 -4.18
N ASN A 26 -3.74 -7.15 -4.19
CA ASN A 26 -4.32 -7.87 -5.32
C ASN A 26 -5.78 -7.49 -5.56
N THR A 27 -6.56 -7.33 -4.48
CA THR A 27 -7.96 -6.88 -4.57
C THR A 27 -8.03 -5.44 -5.07
N ALA A 28 -7.24 -4.53 -4.51
CA ALA A 28 -7.18 -3.14 -4.95
C ALA A 28 -6.80 -3.03 -6.43
N LEU A 29 -5.75 -3.73 -6.87
CA LEU A 29 -5.33 -3.75 -8.28
C LEU A 29 -6.42 -4.33 -9.19
N ARG A 30 -7.14 -5.36 -8.75
CA ARG A 30 -8.24 -5.94 -9.51
C ARG A 30 -9.38 -4.94 -9.70
N GLU A 31 -9.81 -4.27 -8.64
CA GLU A 31 -10.87 -3.26 -8.71
C GLU A 31 -10.45 -2.05 -9.57
N LEU A 32 -9.18 -1.63 -9.49
CA LEU A 32 -8.61 -0.60 -10.35
C LEU A 32 -8.55 -1.02 -11.82
N ALA A 33 -8.23 -2.28 -12.11
CA ALA A 33 -8.18 -2.78 -13.48
C ALA A 33 -9.57 -2.80 -14.15
N ILE A 34 -10.61 -3.09 -13.37
CA ILE A 34 -12.01 -3.06 -13.83
C ILE A 34 -12.49 -1.61 -13.99
N ASN A 35 -12.10 -0.71 -13.08
CA ASN A 35 -12.53 0.69 -13.06
C ASN A 35 -11.43 1.66 -13.54
N GLN A 36 -11.25 1.73 -14.86
CA GLN A 36 -10.20 2.56 -15.49
C GLN A 36 -10.28 4.05 -15.13
N ASP A 37 -11.49 4.59 -14.91
CA ASP A 37 -11.66 5.99 -14.51
C ASP A 37 -11.13 6.25 -13.09
N VAL A 38 -11.35 5.31 -12.17
CA VAL A 38 -10.82 5.36 -10.80
C VAL A 38 -9.31 5.22 -10.83
N GLN A 39 -8.78 4.30 -11.63
CA GLN A 39 -7.34 4.14 -11.83
C GLN A 39 -6.68 5.41 -12.36
N LYS A 40 -7.32 6.09 -13.32
CA LYS A 40 -6.82 7.35 -13.88
C LYS A 40 -6.78 8.45 -12.82
N LYS A 41 -7.85 8.61 -12.03
CA LYS A 41 -7.91 9.60 -10.93
C LYS A 41 -6.84 9.34 -9.88
N LEU A 42 -6.69 8.10 -9.43
CA LEU A 42 -5.65 7.72 -8.47
C LEU A 42 -4.25 8.01 -9.02
N ARG A 43 -4.00 7.66 -10.28
CA ARG A 43 -2.71 7.92 -10.92
C ARG A 43 -2.43 9.42 -11.05
N THR A 44 -3.44 10.23 -11.35
CA THR A 44 -3.29 11.69 -11.38
C THR A 44 -2.88 12.23 -10.02
N GLU A 45 -3.55 11.83 -8.93
CA GLU A 45 -3.16 12.23 -7.57
C GLU A 45 -1.69 11.88 -7.29
N VAL A 46 -1.30 10.61 -7.52
CA VAL A 46 0.08 10.16 -7.28
C VAL A 46 1.10 10.97 -8.08
N VAL A 47 0.82 11.26 -9.35
CA VAL A 47 1.73 12.03 -10.23
C VAL A 47 1.82 13.48 -9.77
N GLU A 48 0.70 14.12 -9.42
CA GLU A 48 0.66 15.49 -8.90
C GLU A 48 1.44 15.60 -7.60
N THR A 49 1.20 14.70 -6.64
CA THR A 49 1.95 14.67 -5.38
C THR A 49 3.44 14.43 -5.62
N PHE A 50 3.81 13.56 -6.56
CA PHE A 50 5.21 13.32 -6.91
C PHE A 50 5.90 14.57 -7.50
N GLN A 51 5.18 15.33 -8.33
CA GLN A 51 5.66 16.59 -8.89
C GLN A 51 5.82 17.67 -7.82
N ILE A 52 4.81 17.85 -6.97
CA ILE A 52 4.83 18.84 -5.87
C ILE A 52 5.98 18.57 -4.91
N THR A 53 6.24 17.29 -4.62
CA THR A 53 7.30 16.89 -3.67
C THR A 53 8.68 16.77 -4.31
N ASN A 54 8.82 17.21 -5.57
CA ASN A 54 10.07 17.18 -6.34
C ASN A 54 10.75 15.80 -6.30
N GLY A 55 9.94 14.73 -6.41
CA GLY A 55 10.37 13.34 -6.39
C GLY A 55 10.69 12.74 -5.01
N LYS A 56 10.52 13.48 -3.91
CA LYS A 56 10.78 12.98 -2.55
C LYS A 56 9.51 12.49 -1.86
N LEU A 57 9.21 11.20 -1.96
CA LEU A 57 8.13 10.61 -1.16
C LEU A 57 8.60 10.35 0.27
N ASN A 58 7.88 10.86 1.27
CA ASN A 58 8.03 10.52 2.68
C ASN A 58 6.70 10.00 3.23
N TYR A 59 6.70 9.52 4.48
CA TYR A 59 5.50 8.94 5.10
C TYR A 59 4.34 9.94 5.13
N ASP A 60 4.60 11.18 5.56
CA ASP A 60 3.56 12.21 5.68
C ASP A 60 2.93 12.52 4.32
N VAL A 61 3.71 12.58 3.24
CA VAL A 61 3.21 12.86 1.89
C VAL A 61 2.31 11.74 1.38
N VAL A 62 2.63 10.48 1.69
CA VAL A 62 1.78 9.34 1.32
C VAL A 62 0.51 9.30 2.18
N ASP A 63 0.62 9.62 3.47
CA ASP A 63 -0.53 9.68 4.39
C ASP A 63 -1.52 10.81 4.01
N ASN A 64 -1.01 11.90 3.42
CA ASN A 64 -1.82 13.01 2.90
C ASN A 64 -2.50 12.73 1.54
N MET A 65 -2.22 11.59 0.88
CA MET A 65 -2.94 11.19 -0.33
C MET A 65 -4.32 10.63 0.06
N GLU A 66 -5.37 11.39 -0.23
CA GLU A 66 -6.73 11.05 0.18
C GLU A 66 -7.33 9.95 -0.72
N TYR A 67 -7.06 10.01 -2.03
CA TYR A 67 -7.64 9.08 -2.99
C TYR A 67 -7.04 7.67 -2.88
N ILE A 68 -5.72 7.55 -2.65
CA ILE A 68 -5.13 6.24 -2.34
C ILE A 68 -5.71 5.63 -1.05
N SER A 69 -5.97 6.45 -0.04
CA SER A 69 -6.60 6.01 1.20
C SER A 69 -8.04 5.53 0.97
N MET A 70 -8.77 6.14 0.03
CA MET A 70 -10.12 5.68 -0.35
C MET A 70 -10.11 4.37 -1.15
N VAL A 71 -9.06 4.07 -1.90
CA VAL A 71 -8.95 2.82 -2.68
C VAL A 71 -8.52 1.64 -1.80
N LEU A 72 -7.77 1.89 -0.73
CA LEU A 72 -7.24 0.85 0.16
C LEU A 72 -8.12 0.57 1.39
N LYS A 73 -9.10 1.43 1.69
CA LYS A 73 -10.08 1.24 2.78
C LYS A 73 -11.32 0.52 2.27
#